data_AF-A0AAW7ADZ8-F1
#
_entry.id   AF-A0AAW7ADZ8-F1
#
_cell.length_a   1.000
_cell.length_b   1.000
_cell.length_c   1.000
_cell.angle_alpha   90.00
_cell.angle_beta   90.00
_cell.angle_gamma   90.00
#
_symmetry.space_group_name_H-M   'P 1'
#
loop_
_entity.id
_entity.type
_entity.pdbx_description
1 polymer ?
#
loop_
_entity_poly.entity_id
_entity_poly.type
_entity_poly.pdbx_seq_one_letter_code
_entity_poly.pdbx_strand_id
1 'polypeptide(L)'
;GAIIIKEENGVAVLLEVNCQTDFVAKDGNFTAFAEEVAAAALASKASVEELQAQFEDARVALVAKIGENITIRRVEYVQGTAIAS
;
A
#
# COMPACT_ATOMS: atom_id res chain seq x y z
N GLY A 1 -11.18 0.50 1.88
CA GLY A 1 -9.75 0.49 1.53
C GLY A 1 -9.04 1.61 2.24
N ALA A 2 -7.74 1.77 2.00
CA ALA A 2 -6.92 2.82 2.61
C ALA A 2 -6.01 3.47 1.57
N ILE A 3 -5.68 4.74 1.82
CA ILE A 3 -4.58 5.44 1.16
C ILE A 3 -3.49 5.63 2.21
N ILE A 4 -2.30 5.14 1.91
CA ILE A 4 -1.11 5.28 2.76
C ILE A 4 -0.20 6.30 2.12
N ILE A 5 0.27 7.25 2.91
CA ILE A 5 1.28 8.23 2.52
C ILE A 5 2.52 7.97 3.38
N LYS A 6 3.67 7.75 2.73
CA LYS A 6 4.97 7.69 3.40
C LYS A 6 5.93 8.64 2.70
N GLU A 7 6.83 9.26 3.46
CA GLU A 7 7.83 10.19 2.95
C GLU A 7 9.19 9.86 3.54
N GLU A 8 10.22 9.88 2.69
CA GLU A 8 11.61 9.78 3.10
C GLU A 8 12.51 10.51 2.09
N ASN A 9 13.49 11.28 2.58
CA ASN A 9 14.54 11.92 1.76
C ASN A 9 14.02 12.75 0.56
N GLY A 10 12.94 13.50 0.73
CA GLY A 10 12.38 14.33 -0.35
C GLY A 10 11.66 13.53 -1.44
N VAL A 11 11.25 12.30 -1.13
CA VAL A 11 10.34 11.48 -1.93
C VAL A 11 9.16 11.10 -1.04
N ALA A 12 7.93 11.31 -1.52
CA ALA A 12 6.73 10.74 -0.93
C ALA A 12 6.11 9.71 -1.87
N VAL A 13 5.53 8.68 -1.28
CA VAL A 13 4.72 7.68 -1.96
C VAL A 13 3.27 7.80 -1.48
N LEU A 14 2.34 7.76 -2.42
CA LEU A 14 0.91 7.63 -2.17
C LEU A 14 0.47 6.28 -2.71
N LEU A 15 0.11 5.37 -1.81
CA LEU A 15 -0.34 4.01 -2.15
C LEU A 15 -1.83 3.87 -1.86
N GLU A 16 -2.61 3.42 -2.85
CA GLU A 16 -4.01 3.03 -2.64
C GLU A 16 -4.15 1.49 -2.60
N VAL A 17 -4.72 0.98 -1.51
CA VAL A 17 -5.10 -0.43 -1.36
C VAL A 17 -6.61 -0.52 -1.12
N ASN A 18 -7.33 -1.27 -1.95
CA ASN A 18 -8.76 -1.47 -1.80
C ASN A 18 -9.10 -2.75 -1.03
N CYS A 19 -10.24 -2.70 -0.35
CA CYS A 19 -10.99 -3.81 0.25
C CYS A 19 -12.48 -3.52 0.05
N GLN A 20 -13.36 -4.48 0.34
CA GLN A 20 -14.78 -4.36 0.02
C GLN A 20 -15.56 -3.59 1.08
N THR A 21 -15.24 -3.77 2.36
CA THR A 21 -15.94 -3.11 3.47
C THR A 21 -15.05 -2.14 4.26
N ASP A 22 -15.68 -1.25 5.03
CA ASP A 22 -14.98 -0.34 5.93
C ASP A 22 -14.50 -1.02 7.21
N PHE A 23 -15.09 -2.18 7.58
CA PHE A 23 -14.60 -3.02 8.66
C PHE A 23 -13.18 -3.54 8.37
N VAL A 24 -12.95 -4.05 7.15
CA VAL A 24 -11.61 -4.50 6.73
C VAL A 24 -10.63 -3.34 6.61
N ALA A 25 -11.09 -2.16 6.17
CA ALA A 25 -10.23 -0.97 6.09
C ALA A 25 -9.67 -0.53 7.47
N LYS A 26 -10.36 -0.91 8.55
CA LYS A 26 -9.98 -0.65 9.95
C LYS A 26 -9.28 -1.85 10.61
N ASP A 27 -9.14 -2.98 9.91
CA ASP A 27 -8.46 -4.17 10.42
C ASP A 27 -6.94 -3.96 10.45
N GLY A 28 -6.31 -4.32 11.58
CA GLY A 28 -4.88 -4.12 11.79
C GLY A 28 -3.99 -4.91 10.82
N ASN A 29 -4.43 -6.09 10.35
CA ASN A 29 -3.65 -6.86 9.36
C ASN A 29 -3.71 -6.20 7.99
N PHE A 30 -4.87 -5.66 7.61
CA PHE A 30 -5.03 -4.90 6.36
C PHE A 30 -4.15 -3.64 6.39
N THR A 31 -4.21 -2.85 7.46
CA THR A 31 -3.39 -1.64 7.59
C THR A 31 -1.90 -1.97 7.58
N ALA A 32 -1.47 -3.02 8.31
CA ALA A 32 -0.07 -3.44 8.34
C ALA A 32 0.44 -3.87 6.95
N PHE A 33 -0.35 -4.64 6.20
CA PHE A 33 -0.02 -5.01 4.82
C PHE A 33 0.12 -3.78 3.91
N ALA A 34 -0.83 -2.84 3.97
CA ALA A 34 -0.76 -1.62 3.17
C ALA A 34 0.45 -0.76 3.51
N GLU A 35 0.84 -0.69 4.80
CA GLU A 35 2.05 -0.01 5.23
C GLU A 35 3.33 -0.68 4.75
N GLU A 36 3.39 -2.01 4.76
CA GLU A 36 4.54 -2.78 4.27
C GLU A 36 4.75 -2.54 2.76
N VAL A 37 3.67 -2.61 1.99
CA VAL A 37 3.70 -2.32 0.55
C VAL A 37 4.17 -0.87 0.31
N ALA A 38 3.67 0.10 1.08
CA ALA A 38 4.08 1.50 0.93
C ALA A 38 5.56 1.72 1.28
N ALA A 39 6.08 1.01 2.29
CA ALA A 39 7.49 1.08 2.65
C ALA A 39 8.39 0.49 1.55
N ALA A 40 8.01 -0.66 0.99
CA ALA A 40 8.73 -1.25 -0.14
C ALA A 40 8.70 -0.34 -1.38
N ALA A 41 7.54 0.24 -1.68
CA ALA A 41 7.37 1.20 -2.77
C ALA A 41 8.28 2.42 -2.60
N LEU A 42 8.35 3.00 -1.40
CA LEU A 42 9.22 4.14 -1.12
C LEU A 42 10.71 3.80 -1.31
N ALA A 43 11.12 2.60 -0.89
CA ALA A 43 12.51 2.16 -0.97
C ALA A 43 12.98 1.86 -2.41
N SER A 44 12.09 1.36 -3.28
CA SER A 44 12.45 0.91 -4.63
C SER A 44 11.93 1.80 -5.77
N LYS A 45 10.96 2.69 -5.50
CA LYS A 45 10.16 3.41 -6.50
C LYS A 45 9.49 2.47 -7.51
N ALA A 46 9.07 1.29 -7.05
CA ALA A 46 8.43 0.26 -7.88
C ALA A 46 7.10 0.71 -8.51
N SER A 47 6.77 0.19 -9.68
CA SER A 47 5.45 0.34 -10.30
C SER A 47 4.37 -0.43 -9.52
N VAL A 48 3.10 -0.17 -9.81
CA VAL A 48 2.01 -0.92 -9.18
C VAL A 48 2.07 -2.41 -9.54
N GLU A 49 2.45 -2.75 -10.76
CA GLU A 49 2.57 -4.14 -11.22
C GLU A 49 3.72 -4.87 -10.51
N GLU A 50 4.85 -4.18 -10.29
CA GLU A 50 5.98 -4.72 -9.54
C GLU A 50 5.60 -4.98 -8.08
N LEU A 51 4.86 -4.06 -7.44
CA LEU A 51 4.35 -4.24 -6.09
C LEU A 51 3.33 -5.38 -6.01
N GLN A 52 2.41 -5.47 -6.97
CA GLN A 52 1.45 -6.57 -7.05
C GLN A 52 2.17 -7.92 -7.14
N ALA A 53 3.17 -8.04 -8.01
CA ALA A 53 3.94 -9.27 -8.17
C ALA A 53 4.75 -9.61 -6.90
N GLN A 54 5.41 -8.61 -6.30
CA GLN A 54 6.22 -8.80 -5.10
C GLN A 54 5.39 -9.24 -3.89
N PHE A 55 4.16 -8.73 -3.75
CA PHE A 55 3.32 -8.95 -2.57
C PHE A 55 2.18 -9.96 -2.80
N GLU A 56 2.14 -10.67 -3.93
CA GLU A 56 1.00 -11.55 -4.26
C GLU A 56 0.77 -12.64 -3.21
N ASP A 57 1.82 -13.33 -2.75
CA ASP A 57 1.68 -14.39 -1.75
C ASP A 57 1.14 -13.84 -0.41
N ALA A 58 1.64 -12.68 0.03
CA ALA A 58 1.17 -12.00 1.23
C ALA A 58 -0.29 -11.55 1.06
N ARG A 59 -0.65 -11.02 -0.12
CA ARG A 59 -2.01 -10.62 -0.46
C ARG A 59 -2.97 -11.80 -0.44
N VAL A 60 -2.60 -12.93 -1.05
CA VAL A 60 -3.42 -14.17 -1.06
C VAL A 60 -3.64 -14.69 0.36
N ALA A 61 -2.58 -14.73 1.19
CA ALA A 61 -2.70 -15.13 2.58
C ALA A 61 -3.63 -14.20 3.37
N LEU A 62 -3.54 -12.90 3.15
CA LEU A 62 -4.40 -11.92 3.79
C LEU A 62 -5.86 -12.04 3.34
N VAL A 63 -6.10 -12.24 2.04
CA VAL A 63 -7.44 -12.50 1.48
C VAL A 63 -8.05 -13.77 2.09
N ALA A 64 -7.27 -14.84 2.22
CA ALA A 64 -7.74 -16.08 2.85
C ALA A 64 -8.09 -15.89 4.34
N LYS A 65 -7.35 -15.04 5.06
CA LYS A 65 -7.60 -14.71 6.46
C LYS A 65 -8.82 -13.81 6.66
N ILE A 66 -8.98 -12.81 5.80
CA ILE A 66 -10.01 -11.77 5.95
C ILE A 66 -11.33 -12.20 5.28
N GLY A 67 -11.27 -12.99 4.21
CA GLY A 67 -12.44 -13.42 3.44
C GLY A 67 -12.97 -12.35 2.47
N GLU A 68 -12.23 -11.27 2.24
CA GLU A 68 -12.56 -10.22 1.25
C GLU A 68 -11.44 -10.07 0.22
N ASN A 69 -11.80 -9.66 -1.00
CA ASN A 69 -10.79 -9.34 -1.99
C ASN A 69 -10.03 -8.05 -1.62
N ILE A 70 -8.70 -8.13 -1.69
CA ILE A 70 -7.77 -7.03 -1.42
C ILE A 70 -6.92 -6.81 -2.67
N THR A 71 -6.74 -5.55 -3.05
CA THR A 71 -6.01 -5.19 -4.27
C THR A 71 -5.14 -3.96 -4.03
N ILE A 72 -3.86 -4.06 -4.38
CA ILE A 72 -2.97 -2.91 -4.52
C ILE A 72 -3.36 -2.23 -5.84
N ARG A 73 -3.97 -1.05 -5.77
CA ARG A 73 -4.64 -0.43 -6.93
C ARG A 73 -3.76 0.51 -7.72
N ARG A 74 -3.03 1.39 -7.03
CA ARG A 74 -2.13 2.36 -7.66
C ARG A 74 -1.11 2.87 -6.66
N VAL A 75 0.01 3.33 -7.20
CA VAL A 75 1.08 4.00 -6.47
C VAL A 75 1.48 5.23 -7.26
N GLU A 76 1.66 6.35 -6.55
CA GLU A 76 2.15 7.61 -7.13
C GLU A 76 3.34 8.11 -6.30
N TYR A 77 4.30 8.72 -6.99
CA TYR A 77 5.52 9.24 -6.37
C TYR A 77 5.60 10.75 -6.56
N VAL A 78 5.85 11.45 -5.46
CA VAL A 78 6.05 12.90 -5.45
C VAL A 78 7.46 13.19 -4.97
N GLN A 79 8.16 14.09 -5.67
CA GLN A 79 9.49 14.55 -5.28
C GLN A 79 9.45 16.06 -5.02
N GLY A 80 10.11 16.52 -3.95
CA GLY A 80 10.15 17.93 -3.61
C GLY A 80 10.98 18.23 -2.37
N THR A 81 11.40 19.49 -2.24
CA THR A 81 12.18 19.99 -1.09
C THR A 81 11.31 20.18 0.17
N ALA A 82 10.01 20.35 0.00
CA ALA A 82 9.01 20.36 1.07
C ALA A 82 7.73 19.68 0.52
N ILE A 83 7.42 18.48 1.00
CA ILE A 83 6.33 17.66 0.43
C ILE A 83 5.07 17.71 1.30
N ALA A 84 5.19 17.99 2.59
CA ALA A 84 4.07 18.20 3.50
C ALA A 84 4.37 19.36 4.47
N SER A 85 3.34 20.11 4.88
CA SER A 85 3.38 21.20 5.85
C SER A 85 2.36 21.00 6.96
#